data_AF-A0A075U0W4-F1
#
_entry.id   AF-A0A075U0W4-F1
#
_cell.length_a   1.000
_cell.length_b   1.000
_cell.length_c   1.000
_cell.angle_alpha   90.00
_cell.angle_beta   90.00
_cell.angle_gamma   90.00
#
_symmetry.space_group_name_H-M   'P 1'
#
loop_
_entity.id
_entity.type
_entity.pdbx_description
1 polymer ?
#
loop_
_entity_poly.entity_id
_entity_poly.type
_entity_poly.pdbx_seq_one_letter_code
_entity_poly.pdbx_strand_id
1 'polypeptide(L)'
;MMIKKKWASLLPFQQNLVALVVGVFIVTLVSNIITGREVWYNMSFVIMLIGMYVTWMLLEKFTRTSVQRFVIPFVIVWVGLSISSFFDGSYCDYTTFIVTGAVAAFVAVMMMLGAKLVETQLAEHEKESNDD
;
A
#
# COMPACT_ATOMS: atom_id res chain seq x y z
N MET A 1 27.77 -0.31 -7.39
CA MET A 1 27.51 1.09 -6.98
C MET A 1 26.05 1.50 -7.21
N MET A 2 25.42 1.14 -8.34
CA MET A 2 24.02 1.48 -8.67
C MET A 2 22.97 1.08 -7.62
N ILE A 3 23.10 -0.08 -6.98
CA ILE A 3 22.12 -0.54 -5.98
C ILE A 3 22.03 0.45 -4.80
N LYS A 4 23.17 0.91 -4.25
CA LYS A 4 23.17 1.85 -3.12
C LYS A 4 22.53 3.20 -3.46
N LYS A 5 22.73 3.71 -4.69
CA LYS A 5 22.09 4.95 -5.18
C LYS A 5 20.56 4.80 -5.27
N LYS A 6 20.09 3.65 -5.78
CA LYS A 6 18.65 3.35 -5.87
C LYS A 6 17.95 3.38 -4.50
N TRP A 7 18.58 2.79 -3.48
CA TRP A 7 18.04 2.80 -2.12
C TRP A 7 18.11 4.19 -1.47
N ALA A 8 19.10 5.01 -1.81
CA ALA A 8 19.29 6.35 -1.26
C ALA A 8 18.21 7.36 -1.70
N SER A 9 17.68 7.27 -2.92
CA SER A 9 16.58 8.13 -3.38
C SER A 9 15.19 7.60 -3.03
N LEU A 10 15.07 6.32 -2.69
CA LEU A 10 13.84 5.71 -2.14
C LEU A 10 13.60 6.12 -0.67
N LEU A 11 14.66 6.43 0.06
CA LEU A 11 14.61 6.83 1.47
C LEU A 11 13.62 7.98 1.77
N PRO A 12 13.64 9.13 1.08
CA PRO A 12 12.70 10.21 1.37
C PRO A 12 11.24 9.85 1.07
N PHE A 13 10.96 9.14 -0.03
CA PHE A 13 9.61 8.69 -0.36
C PHE A 13 9.08 7.65 0.64
N GLN A 14 9.92 6.66 0.99
CA GLN A 14 9.58 5.67 2.02
C GLN A 14 9.40 6.32 3.39
N GLN A 15 10.21 7.31 3.75
CA GLN A 15 10.06 8.08 4.98
C GLN A 15 8.74 8.87 5.00
N ASN A 16 8.35 9.49 3.88
CA ASN A 16 7.08 10.20 3.78
C ASN A 16 5.88 9.27 3.93
N LEU A 17 5.94 8.07 3.34
CA LEU A 17 4.89 7.07 3.51
C LEU A 17 4.82 6.53 4.94
N VAL A 18 5.97 6.23 5.56
CA VAL A 18 6.02 5.80 6.97
C VAL A 18 5.50 6.90 7.88
N ALA A 19 5.87 8.15 7.65
CA ALA A 19 5.37 9.30 8.40
C ALA A 19 3.84 9.45 8.26
N LEU A 20 3.29 9.20 7.08
CA LEU A 20 1.84 9.19 6.86
C LEU A 20 1.16 8.06 7.64
N VAL A 21 1.68 6.83 7.57
CA VAL A 21 1.13 5.68 8.31
C VAL A 21 1.15 5.94 9.82
N VAL A 22 2.28 6.42 10.34
CA VAL A 22 2.45 6.79 11.76
C VAL A 22 1.50 7.93 12.13
N GLY A 23 1.38 8.96 11.28
CA GLY A 23 0.48 10.09 11.49
C GLY A 23 -0.99 9.65 11.57
N VAL A 24 -1.44 8.83 10.62
CA VAL A 24 -2.80 8.27 10.62
C VAL A 24 -3.03 7.42 11.88
N PHE A 25 -2.07 6.58 12.27
CA PHE A 25 -2.16 5.77 13.50
C PHE A 25 -2.34 6.64 14.75
N ILE A 26 -1.53 7.69 14.90
CA ILE A 26 -1.62 8.61 16.05
C ILE A 26 -2.97 9.33 16.05
N VAL A 27 -3.42 9.84 14.91
CA VAL A 27 -4.72 10.51 14.80
C VAL A 27 -5.87 9.57 15.15
N THR A 28 -5.83 8.32 14.69
CA THR A 28 -6.85 7.31 15.04
C THR A 28 -6.84 7.00 16.53
N LEU A 29 -5.67 6.81 17.16
CA LEU A 29 -5.56 6.61 18.60
C LEU A 29 -6.15 7.79 19.40
N VAL A 30 -5.73 9.01 19.06
CA VAL A 30 -6.20 10.23 19.73
C VAL A 30 -7.70 10.42 19.55
N SER A 31 -8.21 10.18 18.34
CA SER A 31 -9.65 10.25 18.06
C SER A 31 -10.43 9.23 18.90
N ASN A 32 -9.95 8.00 19.01
CA ASN A 32 -10.59 6.98 19.84
C ASN A 32 -10.64 7.38 21.32
N ILE A 33 -9.54 7.92 21.85
CA ILE A 33 -9.46 8.40 23.24
C ILE A 33 -10.43 9.56 23.48
N ILE A 34 -10.43 10.58 22.61
CA ILE A 34 -11.33 11.74 22.73
C ILE A 34 -12.80 11.33 22.67
N THR A 35 -13.12 10.35 21.82
CA THR A 35 -14.50 9.88 21.62
C THR A 35 -14.93 8.85 22.68
N GLY A 36 -14.05 8.50 23.63
CA GLY A 36 -14.34 7.50 24.67
C GLY A 36 -14.52 6.08 24.12
N ARG A 37 -14.01 5.79 22.92
CA ARG A 37 -14.04 4.46 22.32
C ARG A 37 -12.80 3.67 22.76
N GLU A 38 -12.86 2.36 22.60
CA GLU A 38 -11.69 1.52 22.81
C GLU A 38 -10.52 1.97 21.92
N VAL A 39 -9.31 1.90 22.47
CA VAL A 39 -8.08 2.37 21.80
C VAL A 39 -7.89 1.69 20.43
N TRP A 40 -8.30 0.43 20.32
CA TRP A 40 -8.19 -0.39 19.11
C TRP A 40 -9.37 -0.26 18.14
N TYR A 41 -10.36 0.56 18.48
CA TYR A 41 -11.55 0.74 17.64
C TYR A 41 -11.17 1.33 16.26
N ASN A 42 -11.76 0.84 15.17
CA ASN A 42 -11.48 1.30 13.80
C ASN A 42 -10.01 1.20 13.33
N MET A 43 -9.18 0.35 13.96
CA MET A 43 -7.79 0.14 13.54
C MET A 43 -7.65 -0.59 12.19
N SER A 44 -8.74 -1.13 11.64
CA SER A 44 -8.76 -1.83 10.35
C SER A 44 -8.14 -1.00 9.22
N PHE A 45 -8.35 0.32 9.21
CA PHE A 45 -7.76 1.21 8.21
C PHE A 45 -6.23 1.36 8.38
N VAL A 46 -5.75 1.48 9.61
CA VAL A 46 -4.30 1.56 9.89
C VAL A 46 -3.61 0.25 9.51
N ILE A 47 -4.21 -0.88 9.89
CA ILE A 47 -3.69 -2.21 9.57
C ILE A 47 -3.64 -2.41 8.06
N MET A 48 -4.66 -1.96 7.33
CA MET A 48 -4.68 -1.96 5.86
C MET A 48 -3.53 -1.14 5.28
N LEU A 49 -3.27 0.08 5.79
CA LEU A 49 -2.15 0.92 5.33
C LEU A 49 -0.79 0.26 5.56
N ILE A 50 -0.58 -0.36 6.73
CA ILE A 50 0.64 -1.12 7.03
C ILE A 50 0.78 -2.29 6.07
N GLY A 51 -0.30 -3.05 5.86
CA GLY A 51 -0.34 -4.17 4.91
C GLY A 51 0.00 -3.74 3.49
N MET A 52 -0.51 -2.58 3.04
CA MET A 52 -0.18 -2.01 1.73
C MET A 52 1.30 -1.67 1.62
N TYR A 53 1.88 -1.04 2.65
CA TYR A 53 3.30 -0.70 2.66
C TYR A 53 4.21 -1.93 2.61
N VAL A 54 3.92 -2.96 3.41
CA VAL A 54 4.68 -4.23 3.40
C VAL A 54 4.54 -4.93 2.05
N THR A 55 3.33 -4.99 1.51
CA THR A 55 3.06 -5.61 0.20
C THR A 55 3.83 -4.90 -0.91
N TRP A 56 3.92 -3.56 -0.85
CA TRP A 56 4.74 -2.79 -1.77
C TRP A 56 6.23 -3.16 -1.70
N MET A 57 6.81 -3.24 -0.50
CA MET A 57 8.23 -3.60 -0.36
C MET A 57 8.51 -4.99 -0.93
N LEU A 58 7.57 -5.92 -0.73
CA LEU A 58 7.64 -7.26 -1.31
C LEU A 58 7.51 -7.22 -2.84
N LEU A 59 6.58 -6.43 -3.36
CA LEU A 59 6.39 -6.23 -4.80
C LEU A 59 7.68 -5.75 -5.47
N GLU A 60 8.35 -4.76 -4.90
CA GLU A 60 9.60 -4.25 -5.46
C GLU A 60 10.69 -5.33 -5.54
N LYS A 61 10.70 -6.26 -4.58
CA LYS A 61 11.69 -7.36 -4.53
C LYS A 61 11.34 -8.53 -5.44
N PHE A 62 10.05 -8.84 -5.62
CA PHE A 62 9.58 -10.05 -6.28
C PHE A 62 9.01 -9.84 -7.69
N THR A 63 8.71 -8.61 -8.09
CA THR A 63 8.09 -8.33 -9.40
C THR A 63 9.02 -7.57 -10.34
N ARG A 64 9.19 -8.12 -11.55
CA ARG A 64 10.01 -7.52 -12.60
C ARG A 64 9.20 -6.86 -13.71
N THR A 65 7.95 -7.29 -13.90
CA THR A 65 7.11 -6.79 -15.00
C THR A 65 5.94 -5.96 -14.49
N SER A 66 5.51 -4.98 -15.29
CA SER A 66 4.34 -4.12 -14.98
C SER A 66 3.06 -4.94 -14.74
N VAL A 67 2.90 -6.07 -15.41
CA VAL A 67 1.75 -6.98 -15.21
C VAL A 67 1.81 -7.62 -13.83
N GLN A 68 2.97 -8.11 -13.39
CA GLN A 68 3.13 -8.70 -12.05
C GLN A 68 2.87 -7.68 -10.94
N ARG A 69 3.29 -6.42 -11.15
CA ARG A 69 3.06 -5.32 -10.20
C ARG A 69 1.59 -4.97 -10.00
N PHE A 70 0.72 -5.37 -10.93
CA PHE A 70 -0.73 -5.22 -10.80
C PHE A 70 -1.39 -6.51 -10.29
N VAL A 71 -1.07 -7.65 -10.91
CA VAL A 71 -1.77 -8.93 -10.65
C VAL A 71 -1.55 -9.43 -9.23
N ILE A 72 -0.32 -9.34 -8.71
CA ILE A 72 -0.01 -9.85 -7.36
C ILE A 72 -0.77 -9.09 -6.27
N PRO A 73 -0.70 -7.74 -6.18
CA PRO A 73 -1.46 -7.02 -5.16
C PRO A 73 -2.96 -7.15 -5.36
N PHE A 74 -3.43 -7.20 -6.61
CA PHE A 74 -4.84 -7.46 -6.91
C PHE A 74 -5.29 -8.78 -6.27
N VAL A 75 -4.59 -9.88 -6.53
CA VAL A 75 -4.96 -11.20 -6.00
C VAL A 75 -4.88 -11.22 -4.47
N ILE A 76 -3.83 -10.67 -3.86
CA ILE A 76 -3.67 -10.64 -2.40
C ILE A 76 -4.82 -9.88 -1.74
N VAL A 77 -5.11 -8.66 -2.21
CA VAL A 77 -6.15 -7.81 -1.64
C VAL A 77 -7.53 -8.42 -1.89
N TRP A 78 -7.76 -8.95 -3.08
CA TRP A 78 -9.04 -9.54 -3.43
C TRP A 78 -9.35 -10.80 -2.63
N VAL A 79 -8.36 -11.69 -2.46
CA VAL A 79 -8.49 -12.89 -1.61
C VAL A 79 -8.68 -12.47 -0.16
N GLY A 80 -7.91 -11.51 0.35
CA GLY A 80 -8.05 -11.02 1.72
C GLY A 80 -9.45 -10.45 2.01
N LEU A 81 -9.95 -9.58 1.13
CA LEU A 81 -11.30 -9.02 1.23
C LEU A 81 -12.38 -10.11 1.09
N SER A 82 -12.18 -11.08 0.21
CA SER A 82 -13.12 -12.19 0.01
C SER A 82 -13.19 -13.08 1.25
N ILE A 83 -12.05 -13.41 1.85
CA ILE A 83 -11.96 -14.18 3.10
C ILE A 83 -12.61 -13.41 4.25
N SER A 84 -12.31 -12.11 4.42
CA SER A 84 -12.91 -11.28 5.47
C SER A 84 -14.44 -11.24 5.33
N SER A 85 -14.93 -10.99 4.11
CA SER A 85 -16.36 -10.93 3.84
C SER A 85 -17.07 -12.27 4.04
N PHE A 86 -16.36 -13.39 3.81
CA PHE A 86 -16.86 -14.73 4.09
C PHE A 86 -17.02 -14.98 5.60
N PHE A 87 -16.02 -14.60 6.40
CA PHE A 87 -16.08 -14.73 7.86
C PHE A 87 -17.11 -13.80 8.50
N ASP A 88 -17.33 -12.61 7.94
CA ASP A 88 -18.36 -11.67 8.39
C ASP A 88 -19.79 -12.06 7.96
N GLY A 89 -19.96 -13.18 7.24
CA GLY A 89 -21.26 -13.61 6.71
C GLY A 89 -21.87 -12.67 5.66
N SER A 90 -21.13 -11.64 5.23
CA SER A 90 -21.56 -10.63 4.25
C SER A 90 -21.28 -11.05 2.80
N TYR A 91 -20.63 -12.20 2.61
CA TYR A 91 -20.45 -12.85 1.30
C TYR A 91 -21.74 -13.54 0.83
N CYS A 92 -22.83 -12.78 0.76
CA CYS A 92 -24.12 -13.32 0.37
C CYS A 92 -24.35 -13.33 -1.14
N ASP A 93 -23.64 -12.51 -1.94
CA ASP A 93 -24.02 -12.30 -3.35
C ASP A 93 -22.87 -11.93 -4.30
N TYR A 94 -23.15 -12.08 -5.61
CA TYR A 94 -22.33 -11.59 -6.72
C TYR A 94 -21.96 -10.10 -6.60
N THR A 95 -22.81 -9.30 -5.95
CA THR A 95 -22.55 -7.88 -5.67
C THR A 95 -21.34 -7.70 -4.75
N THR A 96 -21.23 -8.49 -3.67
CA THR A 96 -20.08 -8.43 -2.74
C THR A 96 -18.79 -8.85 -3.45
N PHE A 97 -18.86 -9.83 -4.34
CA PHE A 97 -17.73 -10.26 -5.18
C PHE A 97 -17.26 -9.15 -6.14
N ILE A 98 -18.18 -8.48 -6.82
CA ILE A 98 -17.87 -7.36 -7.73
C ILE A 98 -17.29 -6.17 -6.97
N VAL A 99 -17.86 -5.83 -5.81
CA VAL A 99 -17.38 -4.70 -4.99
C VAL A 99 -16.00 -4.99 -4.42
N THR A 100 -15.77 -6.16 -3.84
CA THR A 100 -14.43 -6.54 -3.34
C THR A 100 -13.40 -6.62 -4.47
N GLY A 101 -13.79 -7.10 -5.66
CA GLY A 101 -12.96 -7.07 -6.85
C GLY A 101 -12.61 -5.65 -7.32
N ALA A 102 -13.58 -4.74 -7.36
CA ALA A 102 -13.38 -3.35 -7.75
C ALA A 102 -12.45 -2.62 -6.77
N VAL A 103 -12.63 -2.82 -5.47
CA VAL A 103 -11.74 -2.27 -4.42
C VAL A 103 -10.33 -2.84 -4.56
N ALA A 104 -10.19 -4.15 -4.77
CA ALA A 104 -8.89 -4.76 -4.99
C ALA A 104 -8.19 -4.24 -6.25
N ALA A 105 -8.93 -4.04 -7.33
CA ALA A 105 -8.40 -3.44 -8.56
C ALA A 105 -7.92 -2.01 -8.33
N PHE A 106 -8.71 -1.19 -7.63
CA PHE A 106 -8.32 0.17 -7.26
C PHE A 106 -7.01 0.19 -6.44
N VAL A 107 -6.92 -0.65 -5.41
CA VAL A 107 -5.70 -0.76 -4.58
C VAL A 107 -4.49 -1.20 -5.41
N ALA A 108 -4.67 -2.18 -6.30
CA ALA A 108 -3.60 -2.65 -7.19
C ALA A 108 -3.13 -1.57 -8.17
N VAL A 109 -4.04 -0.76 -8.72
CA VAL A 109 -3.69 0.40 -9.57
C VAL A 109 -2.88 1.42 -8.76
N MET A 110 -3.32 1.77 -7.54
CA MET A 110 -2.61 2.73 -6.69
C MET A 110 -1.19 2.25 -6.36
N MET A 111 -1.01 0.97 -6.07
CA MET A 111 0.31 0.37 -5.87
C MET A 111 1.18 0.42 -7.13
N MET A 112 0.61 0.12 -8.29
CA MET A 112 1.33 0.18 -9.56
C MET A 112 1.77 1.61 -9.90
N LEU A 113 0.87 2.59 -9.75
CA LEU A 113 1.14 4.00 -10.03
C LEU A 113 2.23 4.55 -9.12
N GLY A 114 2.14 4.25 -7.83
CA GLY A 114 3.18 4.65 -6.92
C GLY A 114 4.53 4.02 -7.28
N ALA A 115 4.56 2.74 -7.68
CA ALA A 115 5.82 2.07 -8.02
C ALA A 115 6.47 2.73 -9.25
N LYS A 116 5.65 3.17 -10.21
CA LYS A 116 6.11 3.98 -11.35
C LYS A 116 6.61 5.35 -10.94
N LEU A 117 5.89 6.05 -10.05
CA LEU A 117 6.30 7.38 -9.57
C LEU A 117 7.70 7.33 -8.96
N VAL A 118 7.95 6.31 -8.15
CA VAL A 118 9.25 6.02 -7.56
C VAL A 118 10.33 5.77 -8.61
N GLU A 119 10.05 4.98 -9.65
CA GLU A 119 10.98 4.74 -10.75
C GLU A 119 11.30 6.01 -11.55
N THR A 120 10.31 6.89 -11.74
CA THR A 120 10.51 8.18 -12.41
C THR A 120 11.41 9.09 -11.58
N GLN A 121 11.17 9.22 -10.27
CA GLN A 121 12.03 10.03 -9.39
C GLN A 121 13.46 9.49 -9.33
N LEU A 122 13.62 8.17 -9.37
CA LEU A 122 14.92 7.52 -9.49
C LEU A 122 15.68 7.92 -10.75
N ALA A 123 14.99 7.96 -11.90
CA ALA A 123 15.59 8.30 -13.18
C ALA A 123 15.97 9.79 -13.27
N GLU A 124 15.19 10.68 -12.65
CA GLU A 124 15.50 12.12 -12.59
C GLU A 124 16.72 12.39 -11.70
N HIS A 125 16.79 11.76 -10.53
CA HIS A 125 17.90 11.91 -9.58
C HIS A 125 19.24 11.34 -10.10
N GLU A 126 19.18 10.35 -11.01
CA GLU A 126 20.37 9.80 -11.67
C GLU A 126 20.88 10.71 -12.80
N LYS A 127 19.99 11.47 -13.46
CA LYS A 127 20.39 12.48 -14.46
C LYS A 127 21.07 13.68 -13.81
N GLU A 128 20.48 14.27 -12.77
CA GLU A 128 21.10 15.40 -12.05
C GLU A 128 22.48 15.04 -11.50
N SER A 129 22.64 13.82 -10.96
CA SER A 129 23.93 13.38 -10.43
C SER A 129 25.03 13.13 -11.48
N ASN A 130 24.69 13.03 -12.77
CA ASN A 130 25.66 12.80 -13.85
C ASN A 130 26.02 14.10 -14.59
N ASP A 131 25.26 15.18 -14.38
CA ASP A 131 25.53 16.51 -14.93
C ASP A 131 26.38 17.38 -13.96
N ASP A 132 26.63 16.90 -12.73
CA ASP A 132 27.58 17.45 -11.74
C ASP A 132 28.94 16.71 -11.76
#